data_AF-A0A382TWK9-F1
#
_entry.id   AF-A0A382TWK9-F1
#
_cell.length_a   1.000
_cell.length_b   1.000
_cell.length_c   1.000
_cell.angle_alpha   90.00
_cell.angle_beta   90.00
_cell.angle_gamma   90.00
#
_symmetry.space_group_name_H-M   'P 1'
#
loop_
_entity.id
_entity.type
_entity.pdbx_description
1 polymer ?
#
loop_
_entity_poly.entity_id
_entity_poly.type
_entity_poly.pdbx_seq_one_letter_code
_entity_poly.pdbx_strand_id
1 'polypeptide(L)'
;MSKKYSIEVVILAGGRSLRMGKEKARLRLGRRTLLGHARVLVSTLGLPFRVLRVDRLPGHGPLGGIETALGGAKADRILFLSCDMPFLQRDLVERLLAVDAPAVFATAHGKVGFPFCLSRKILPKVEVQLAAGQLSLQAFARKIRTR
;
A
#
# COMPACT_ATOMS: atom_id res chain seq x y z
N MET A 1 -9.30 16.71 11.94
CA MET A 1 -9.96 16.01 10.81
C MET A 1 -11.16 15.25 11.36
N SER A 2 -12.40 15.67 11.06
CA SER A 2 -13.58 14.87 11.36
C SER A 2 -13.48 13.55 10.59
N LYS A 3 -13.30 12.43 11.31
CA LYS A 3 -13.14 11.11 10.69
C LYS A 3 -14.48 10.64 10.12
N LYS A 4 -14.73 10.97 8.85
CA LYS A 4 -15.87 10.48 8.05
C LYS A 4 -15.78 8.97 7.78
N TYR A 5 -14.60 8.37 7.93
CA TYR A 5 -14.31 6.96 7.69
C TYR A 5 -13.31 6.40 8.70
N SER A 6 -13.41 5.10 8.98
CA SER A 6 -12.35 4.35 9.67
C SER A 6 -11.16 4.13 8.72
N ILE A 7 -9.94 4.24 9.24
CA ILE A 7 -8.70 4.14 8.43
C ILE A 7 -7.73 3.20 9.13
N GLU A 8 -7.15 2.29 8.36
CA GLU A 8 -6.01 1.47 8.77
C GLU A 8 -4.86 1.58 7.78
N VAL A 9 -3.65 1.22 8.22
CA VAL A 9 -2.45 1.23 7.39
C VAL A 9 -1.94 -0.20 7.18
N VAL A 10 -1.58 -0.52 5.95
CA VAL A 10 -0.91 -1.77 5.60
C VAL A 10 0.46 -1.46 5.02
N ILE A 11 1.49 -1.95 5.70
CA ILE A 11 2.87 -1.92 5.19
C ILE A 11 3.09 -3.21 4.40
N LEU A 12 3.19 -3.09 3.08
CA LEU A 12 3.59 -4.17 2.20
C LEU A 12 5.12 -4.35 2.33
N ALA A 13 5.49 -5.48 2.92
CA ALA A 13 6.88 -5.89 3.16
C ALA A 13 7.20 -7.25 2.51
N GLY A 14 6.27 -7.78 1.72
CA GLY A 14 6.44 -8.99 0.91
C GLY A 14 7.00 -8.71 -0.49
N GLY A 15 7.12 -9.78 -1.28
CA GLY A 15 7.59 -9.75 -2.66
C GLY A 15 8.95 -10.41 -2.87
N ARG A 16 9.13 -11.05 -4.04
CA ARG A 16 10.41 -11.64 -4.42
C ARG A 16 11.39 -10.51 -4.71
N SER A 17 12.34 -10.29 -3.80
CA SER A 17 13.48 -9.40 -3.98
C SER A 17 14.47 -9.99 -4.99
N LEU A 18 14.01 -10.25 -6.23
CA LEU A 18 14.73 -10.99 -7.28
C LEU A 18 16.07 -10.33 -7.66
N ARG A 19 16.22 -9.03 -7.45
CA ARG A 19 17.46 -8.30 -7.72
C ARG A 19 18.41 -8.16 -6.53
N MET A 20 17.99 -8.48 -5.30
CA MET A 20 18.80 -8.21 -4.09
C MET A 20 19.14 -9.44 -3.26
N GLY A 21 18.59 -10.62 -3.54
CA GLY A 21 18.96 -11.89 -2.88
C GLY A 21 18.71 -11.96 -1.35
N LYS A 22 18.30 -10.85 -0.74
CA LYS A 22 17.97 -10.70 0.69
C LYS A 22 16.60 -10.06 0.84
N GLU A 23 15.90 -10.42 1.90
CA GLU A 23 14.62 -9.85 2.30
C GLU A 23 14.77 -8.33 2.53
N LYS A 24 14.35 -7.51 1.57
CA LYS A 24 14.53 -6.03 1.56
C LYS A 24 14.08 -5.37 2.86
N ALA A 25 13.00 -5.88 3.46
CA ALA A 25 12.47 -5.42 4.74
C ALA A 25 13.49 -5.48 5.91
N ARG A 26 14.50 -6.36 5.83
CA ARG A 26 15.58 -6.52 6.83
C ARG A 26 16.82 -5.69 6.54
N LEU A 27 16.93 -5.08 5.35
CA LEU A 27 18.05 -4.19 5.06
C LEU A 27 18.06 -3.01 6.03
N ARG A 28 19.24 -2.62 6.48
CA ARG A 28 19.42 -1.54 7.44
C ARG A 28 19.74 -0.24 6.72
N LEU A 29 19.13 0.84 7.19
CA LEU A 29 19.50 2.21 6.88
C LEU A 29 19.76 2.93 8.20
N GLY A 30 21.03 3.17 8.50
CA GLY A 30 21.46 3.59 9.83
C GLY A 30 21.12 2.53 10.89
N ARG A 31 20.48 2.94 11.98
CA ARG A 31 20.19 2.04 13.12
C ARG A 31 18.97 1.14 12.91
N ARG A 32 18.07 1.48 11.98
CA ARG A 32 16.79 0.78 11.76
C ARG A 32 16.80 -0.01 10.46
N THR A 33 15.97 -1.05 10.39
CA THR A 33 15.65 -1.69 9.12
C THR A 33 14.73 -0.79 8.29
N LEU A 34 14.63 -1.04 6.99
CA LEU A 34 13.67 -0.36 6.10
C LEU A 34 12.23 -0.51 6.64
N LEU A 35 11.83 -1.71 7.06
CA LEU A 35 10.56 -1.93 7.74
C LEU A 35 10.47 -1.16 9.07
N GLY A 36 11.57 -1.05 9.82
CA GLY A 36 11.64 -0.28 11.05
C GLY A 36 11.33 1.21 10.83
N HIS A 37 11.88 1.80 9.76
CA HIS A 37 11.55 3.19 9.38
C HIS A 37 10.07 3.36 9.05
N ALA A 38 9.51 2.45 8.24
CA ALA A 38 8.08 2.48 7.92
C ALA A 38 7.19 2.34 9.18
N ARG A 39 7.54 1.47 10.12
CA ARG A 39 6.80 1.30 11.39
C ARG A 39 6.83 2.55 12.25
N VAL A 40 7.98 3.23 12.33
CA VAL A 40 8.09 4.49 13.08
C VAL A 40 7.17 5.54 12.46
N LEU A 41 7.24 5.74 11.14
CA LEU A 41 6.36 6.68 10.45
C LEU A 41 4.88 6.39 10.75
N VAL A 42 4.43 5.14 10.59
CA VAL A 42 3.03 4.79 10.82
C VAL A 42 2.61 4.96 12.28
N SER A 43 3.50 4.71 13.22
CA SER A 43 3.23 4.94 14.65
C SER A 43 2.98 6.42 14.94
N THR A 44 3.65 7.35 14.22
CA THR A 44 3.40 8.79 14.37
C THR A 44 2.03 9.24 13.83
N LEU A 45 1.37 8.43 13.01
CA LEU A 45 0.04 8.74 12.47
C LEU A 45 -1.09 8.45 13.46
N GLY A 46 -0.82 7.66 14.52
CA GLY A 46 -1.87 7.23 15.46
C GLY A 46 -2.97 6.38 14.81
N LEU A 47 -2.65 5.68 13.72
CA LEU A 47 -3.57 4.80 12.99
C LEU A 47 -3.26 3.32 13.26
N PRO A 48 -4.28 2.45 13.34
CA PRO A 48 -4.05 1.02 13.43
C PRO A 48 -3.30 0.54 12.18
N PHE A 49 -2.33 -0.35 12.37
CA PHE A 49 -1.55 -0.85 11.24
C PHE A 49 -1.14 -2.30 11.38
N ARG A 50 -0.90 -2.94 10.23
CA ARG A 50 -0.29 -4.27 10.14
C ARG A 50 0.78 -4.31 9.06
N VAL A 51 1.67 -5.29 9.18
CA VAL A 51 2.70 -5.57 8.18
C VAL A 51 2.30 -6.81 7.41
N LEU A 52 2.19 -6.71 6.09
CA LEU A 52 1.91 -7.84 5.22
C LEU A 52 3.23 -8.32 4.58
N ARG A 53 3.66 -9.52 4.95
CA ARG A 53 4.89 -10.16 4.42
C ARG A 53 4.60 -11.25 3.39
N VAL A 54 3.43 -11.86 3.48
CA VAL A 54 3.00 -12.99 2.65
C VAL A 54 1.66 -12.62 2.04
N ASP A 55 1.58 -12.76 0.73
CA ASP A 55 0.33 -12.60 -0.02
C ASP A 55 -0.47 -13.90 0.05
N ARG A 56 -1.80 -13.83 0.13
CA ARG A 56 -2.68 -15.00 0.00
C ARG A 56 -2.49 -15.68 -1.35
N LEU A 57 -2.26 -14.87 -2.39
CA LEU A 57 -1.98 -15.29 -3.76
C LEU A 57 -0.51 -14.98 -4.10
N PRO A 58 0.44 -15.87 -3.75
CA PRO A 58 1.86 -15.62 -4.04
C PRO A 58 2.10 -15.48 -5.54
N GLY A 59 3.06 -14.62 -5.93
CA GLY A 59 3.45 -14.42 -7.33
C GLY A 59 2.61 -13.41 -8.12
N HIS A 60 1.60 -12.79 -7.51
CA HIS A 60 0.66 -11.90 -8.20
C HIS A 60 1.05 -10.41 -8.16
N GLY A 61 2.34 -10.12 -7.94
CA GLY A 61 2.88 -8.76 -7.89
C GLY A 61 2.20 -7.88 -6.81
N PRO A 62 2.22 -6.54 -6.97
CA PRO A 62 1.62 -5.62 -6.02
C PRO A 62 0.10 -5.83 -5.84
N LEU A 63 -0.59 -6.30 -6.87
CA LEU A 63 -2.04 -6.57 -6.83
C LEU A 63 -2.39 -7.70 -5.87
N GLY A 64 -1.55 -8.74 -5.75
CA GLY A 64 -1.75 -9.81 -4.76
C GLY A 64 -1.71 -9.28 -3.32
N GLY A 65 -0.72 -8.45 -2.99
CA GLY A 65 -0.64 -7.80 -1.67
C GLY A 65 -1.81 -6.85 -1.41
N ILE A 66 -2.32 -6.15 -2.44
CA ILE A 66 -3.50 -5.28 -2.33
C ILE A 66 -4.76 -6.11 -2.06
N GLU A 67 -5.00 -7.19 -2.80
CA GLU A 67 -6.13 -8.10 -2.56
C GLU A 67 -6.10 -8.63 -1.14
N THR A 68 -4.96 -9.15 -0.70
CA THR A 68 -4.83 -9.76 0.62
C THR A 68 -5.04 -8.73 1.73
N ALA A 69 -4.53 -7.51 1.54
CA ALA A 69 -4.76 -6.42 2.46
C ALA A 69 -6.24 -6.03 2.53
N LEU A 70 -6.91 -5.82 1.40
CA LEU A 70 -8.31 -5.41 1.36
C LEU A 70 -9.24 -6.51 1.89
N GLY A 71 -8.98 -7.78 1.57
CA GLY A 71 -9.76 -8.93 2.04
C GLY A 71 -9.70 -9.11 3.56
N GLY A 72 -8.58 -8.74 4.19
CA GLY A 72 -8.41 -8.78 5.65
C GLY A 72 -8.70 -7.46 6.38
N ALA A 73 -9.05 -6.39 5.66
CA ALA A 73 -9.20 -5.05 6.24
C ALA A 73 -10.47 -4.92 7.08
N LYS A 74 -10.40 -4.24 8.23
CA LYS A 74 -11.61 -3.92 9.02
C LYS A 74 -12.07 -2.47 8.82
N ALA A 75 -11.16 -1.63 8.34
CA ALA A 75 -11.45 -0.23 8.06
C ALA A 75 -12.08 0.00 6.68
N ASP A 76 -12.75 1.13 6.53
CA ASP A 76 -13.37 1.58 5.27
C ASP A 76 -12.32 1.99 4.23
N ARG A 77 -11.20 2.55 4.71
CA ARG A 77 -10.08 3.01 3.88
C ARG A 77 -8.77 2.41 4.39
N ILE A 78 -7.96 1.97 3.43
CA ILE A 78 -6.66 1.37 3.68
C ILE A 78 -5.60 2.25 3.03
N LEU A 79 -4.66 2.73 3.84
CA LEU A 79 -3.42 3.33 3.36
C LEU A 79 -2.39 2.23 3.12
N PHE A 80 -1.85 2.18 1.92
CA PHE A 80 -0.82 1.25 1.51
C PHE A 80 0.53 1.94 1.50
N LEU A 81 1.46 1.40 2.29
CA LEU A 81 2.85 1.81 2.32
C LEU A 81 3.74 0.67 1.85
N SER A 82 4.84 1.00 1.19
CA SER A 82 5.95 0.08 0.96
C SER A 82 7.01 0.29 2.04
N CYS A 83 7.65 -0.79 2.48
CA CYS A 83 8.73 -0.70 3.46
C CYS A 83 10.01 -0.04 2.92
N ASP A 84 10.14 0.15 1.61
CA ASP A 84 11.33 0.67 0.95
C ASP A 84 11.38 2.20 0.76
N MET A 85 10.48 2.93 1.43
CA MET A 85 10.42 4.39 1.39
C MET A 85 10.81 4.98 2.76
N PRO A 86 12.08 4.88 3.19
CA PRO A 86 12.52 5.33 4.51
C PRO A 86 12.44 6.86 4.69
N PHE A 87 12.34 7.61 3.59
CA PHE A 87 12.24 9.07 3.58
C PHE A 87 10.80 9.57 3.36
N LEU A 88 9.81 8.68 3.44
CA LEU A 88 8.41 9.07 3.29
C LEU A 88 8.02 10.03 4.42
N GLN A 89 7.51 11.20 4.02
CA GLN A 89 7.13 12.26 4.95
C GLN A 89 5.68 12.11 5.40
N ARG A 90 5.43 12.44 6.68
CA ARG A 90 4.10 12.42 7.29
C ARG A 90 3.11 13.30 6.51
N ASP A 91 3.51 14.51 6.12
CA ASP A 91 2.63 15.46 5.44
C ASP A 91 2.10 14.93 4.11
N LEU A 92 2.89 14.14 3.37
CA LEU A 92 2.42 13.51 2.13
C LEU A 92 1.33 12.49 2.42
N VAL A 93 1.50 11.71 3.49
CA VAL A 93 0.50 10.73 3.93
C VAL A 93 -0.78 11.43 4.36
N GLU A 94 -0.68 12.49 5.15
CA GLU A 94 -1.84 13.26 5.60
C GLU A 94 -2.59 13.90 4.44
N ARG A 95 -1.88 14.45 3.44
CA ARG A 95 -2.50 14.95 2.20
C ARG A 95 -3.26 13.87 1.43
N LEU A 96 -2.70 12.66 1.32
CA LEU A 96 -3.39 11.53 0.67
C LEU A 96 -4.65 11.09 1.43
N LEU A 97 -4.59 11.11 2.77
CA LEU A 97 -5.72 10.75 3.62
C LEU A 97 -6.84 11.81 3.63
N ALA A 98 -6.50 13.08 3.37
CA ALA A 98 -7.46 14.18 3.30
C ALA A 98 -8.32 14.15 2.02
N VAL A 99 -7.90 13.44 0.97
CA VAL A 99 -8.65 13.34 -0.28
C VAL A 99 -9.84 12.36 -0.12
N ASP A 100 -11.06 12.89 -0.19
CA ASP A 100 -12.30 12.11 -0.14
C ASP A 100 -12.63 11.48 -1.50
N ALA A 101 -11.84 10.46 -1.88
CA ALA A 101 -12.06 9.68 -3.09
C ALA A 101 -11.81 8.19 -2.85
N PRO A 102 -12.51 7.27 -3.54
CA PRO A 102 -12.38 5.84 -3.29
C PRO A 102 -10.97 5.30 -3.63
N ALA A 103 -10.22 5.96 -4.49
CA ALA A 103 -8.82 5.65 -4.77
C ALA A 103 -7.99 6.93 -4.91
N VAL A 104 -6.83 6.95 -4.26
CA VAL A 104 -5.89 8.08 -4.30
C VAL A 104 -4.48 7.51 -4.41
N PHE A 105 -3.72 7.91 -5.42
CA PHE A 105 -2.35 7.40 -5.63
C PHE A 105 -1.35 8.54 -5.61
N ALA A 106 -0.22 8.35 -4.93
CA ALA A 106 0.95 9.17 -5.20
C ALA A 106 1.46 8.89 -6.62
N THR A 107 1.98 9.93 -7.26
CA THR A 107 2.51 9.86 -8.62
C THR A 107 3.90 10.47 -8.67
N ALA A 108 4.83 9.80 -9.34
CA ALA A 108 6.17 10.32 -9.63
C ALA A 108 6.52 10.00 -11.10
N HIS A 109 7.03 10.99 -11.84
CA HIS A 109 7.37 10.86 -13.26
C HIS A 109 6.25 10.21 -14.11
N GLY A 110 5.01 10.63 -13.89
CA GLY A 110 3.84 10.12 -14.61
C GLY A 110 3.39 8.70 -14.24
N LYS A 111 4.03 8.05 -13.27
CA LYS A 111 3.70 6.68 -12.82
C LYS A 111 3.08 6.72 -11.42
N VAL A 112 2.07 5.89 -11.18
CA VAL A 112 1.55 5.71 -9.82
C VAL A 112 2.53 4.88 -8.98
N GLY A 113 2.56 5.11 -7.68
CA GLY A 113 3.42 4.37 -6.79
C GLY A 113 2.88 4.37 -5.37
N PHE A 114 3.66 3.79 -4.47
CA PHE A 114 3.43 3.99 -3.05
C PHE A 114 3.84 5.42 -2.64
N PRO A 115 3.22 5.99 -1.60
CA PRO A 115 2.02 5.48 -0.93
C PRO A 115 0.73 5.72 -1.73
N PHE A 116 -0.32 4.95 -1.43
CA PHE A 116 -1.66 5.17 -1.99
C PHE A 116 -2.76 4.73 -1.03
N CYS A 117 -3.97 5.23 -1.21
CA CYS A 117 -5.14 4.93 -0.41
C CYS A 117 -6.23 4.30 -1.28
N LEU A 118 -6.84 3.20 -0.81
CA LEU A 118 -8.01 2.60 -1.45
C LEU A 118 -9.13 2.42 -0.44
N SER A 119 -10.36 2.60 -0.88
CA SER A 119 -11.55 2.14 -0.16
C SER A 119 -11.61 0.61 -0.21
N ARG A 120 -12.06 -0.02 0.88
CA ARG A 120 -12.36 -1.45 0.93
C ARG A 120 -13.32 -1.88 -0.19
N LYS A 121 -14.24 -1.00 -0.62
CA LYS A 121 -15.21 -1.24 -1.71
C LYS A 121 -14.56 -1.50 -3.08
N ILE A 122 -13.25 -1.24 -3.23
CA ILE A 122 -12.52 -1.49 -4.47
C ILE A 122 -12.10 -2.95 -4.63
N LEU A 123 -12.15 -3.77 -3.57
CA LEU A 123 -11.73 -5.18 -3.61
C LEU A 123 -12.27 -5.97 -4.83
N PRO A 124 -13.57 -5.91 -5.20
CA PRO A 124 -14.06 -6.64 -6.36
C PRO A 124 -13.38 -6.25 -7.67
N LYS A 125 -12.97 -4.98 -7.82
CA LYS A 125 -12.24 -4.53 -9.01
C LYS A 125 -10.81 -5.09 -9.06
N VAL A 126 -10.19 -5.29 -7.90
CA VAL A 126 -8.87 -5.91 -7.77
C VAL A 126 -8.97 -7.39 -8.14
N GLU A 127 -9.95 -8.11 -7.60
CA GLU A 127 -10.20 -9.53 -7.88
C GLU A 127 -10.44 -9.79 -9.37
N VAL A 128 -11.29 -8.98 -10.01
CA VAL A 128 -11.54 -9.07 -11.47
C VAL A 128 -10.25 -8.88 -12.27
N GLN A 129 -9.38 -7.95 -11.86
CA GLN A 129 -8.14 -7.72 -12.57
C GLN A 129 -7.10 -8.84 -12.34
N LEU A 130 -7.05 -9.39 -11.13
CA LEU A 130 -6.22 -10.56 -10.81
C LEU A 130 -6.65 -11.81 -11.59
N ALA A 131 -7.96 -12.08 -11.65
CA ALA A 131 -8.51 -13.19 -12.42
C ALA A 131 -8.18 -13.11 -13.92
N ALA A 132 -8.03 -11.90 -14.46
CA ALA A 132 -7.60 -11.65 -15.83
C ALA A 132 -6.06 -11.73 -16.04
N GLY A 133 -5.29 -12.12 -15.02
CA GLY A 133 -3.82 -12.18 -15.08
C GLY A 133 -3.12 -10.82 -15.17
N GLN A 134 -3.83 -9.71 -14.97
CA GLN A 134 -3.30 -8.36 -15.13
C GLN A 134 -2.72 -7.81 -13.81
N LEU A 135 -1.47 -8.13 -13.50
CA LEU A 135 -0.87 -7.86 -12.18
C LEU A 135 -0.39 -6.39 -11.98
N SER A 136 -0.53 -5.53 -12.99
CA SER A 136 0.05 -4.18 -13.00
C SER A 136 -0.76 -3.15 -12.19
N LEU A 137 -0.11 -2.53 -11.20
CA LEU A 137 -0.67 -1.40 -10.45
C LEU A 137 -0.97 -0.20 -11.36
N GLN A 138 -0.13 0.05 -12.38
CA GLN A 138 -0.35 1.15 -13.32
C GLN A 138 -1.64 0.93 -14.12
N ALA A 139 -1.82 -0.30 -14.63
CA ALA A 139 -3.02 -0.66 -15.39
C ALA A 139 -4.27 -0.54 -14.51
N PHE A 140 -4.18 -0.98 -13.25
CA PHE A 140 -5.26 -0.88 -12.28
C PHE A 140 -5.65 0.58 -11.99
N ALA A 141 -4.67 1.42 -11.66
CA ALA A 141 -4.91 2.82 -11.35
C ALA A 141 -5.54 3.58 -12.52
N ARG A 142 -5.10 3.31 -13.76
CA ARG A 142 -5.71 3.87 -14.96
C ARG A 142 -7.18 3.42 -15.09
N LYS A 143 -7.45 2.12 -14.96
CA LYS A 143 -8.80 1.54 -15.10
C LYS A 143 -9.81 2.11 -14.11
N ILE A 144 -9.38 2.44 -12.90
CA ILE A 144 -10.27 2.98 -11.86
C ILE A 144 -10.35 4.52 -11.85
N ARG A 145 -9.45 5.22 -12.54
CA ARG A 145 -9.50 6.68 -12.76
C ARG A 145 -10.37 7.09 -13.95
N THR A 146 -10.53 6.21 -14.94
CA THR A 146 -11.31 6.49 -16.16
C THR A 146 -12.81 6.23 -15.99
N ARG A 147 -13.34 6.26 -14.76
CA ARG A 147 -14.75 6.06 -14.45
C ARG A 147 -15.22 7.05 -13.39
#